data_AF-A0A963E667-F1
#
_entry.id   AF-A0A963E667-F1
#
_cell.length_a   1.000
_cell.length_b   1.000
_cell.length_c   1.000
_cell.angle_alpha   90.00
_cell.angle_beta   90.00
_cell.angle_gamma   90.00
#
_symmetry.space_group_name_H-M   'P 1'
#
loop_
_entity.id
_entity.type
_entity.pdbx_description
1 polymer ?
#
loop_
_entity_poly.entity_id
_entity_poly.type
_entity_poly.pdbx_seq_one_letter_code
_entity_poly.pdbx_strand_id
1 'polypeptide(L)'
;MPALDQRHRFSDAEISAVYKAIALRRDIRHFQHGHVPEEQLARLLAAAHQAPSVGFMQPWRFIRITDANLRRAIHAQIEKERIRTARALGER
;
A
#
# COMPACT_ATOMS: atom_id res chain seq x y z
N MET A 1 -2.62 -25.47 25.77
CA MET A 1 -2.56 -24.11 25.17
C MET A 1 -2.55 -23.13 26.33
N PRO A 2 -1.51 -22.32 26.52
CA PRO A 2 -1.53 -21.32 27.59
C PRO A 2 -2.70 -20.39 27.36
N ALA A 3 -3.44 -20.06 28.42
CA ALA A 3 -4.53 -19.10 28.35
C ALA A 3 -3.99 -17.78 27.80
N LEU A 4 -4.60 -17.30 26.71
CA LEU A 4 -4.22 -16.01 26.10
C LEU A 4 -4.33 -14.92 27.17
N ASP A 5 -3.25 -14.18 27.37
CA ASP A 5 -3.21 -13.02 28.25
C ASP A 5 -4.26 -11.99 27.80
N GLN A 6 -5.35 -11.90 28.55
CA GLN A 6 -6.50 -11.03 28.25
C GLN A 6 -6.13 -9.55 28.31
N ARG A 7 -4.98 -9.17 28.90
CA ARG A 7 -4.57 -7.77 29.06
C ARG A 7 -4.31 -7.04 27.74
N HIS A 8 -4.03 -7.77 26.67
CA HIS A 8 -3.77 -7.19 25.35
C HIS A 8 -4.84 -7.52 24.31
N ARG A 9 -5.98 -8.08 24.73
CA ARG A 9 -7.07 -8.41 23.81
C ARG A 9 -7.79 -7.12 23.38
N PHE A 10 -7.86 -6.89 22.08
CA PHE A 10 -8.75 -5.88 21.50
C PHE A 10 -10.21 -6.20 21.81
N SER A 11 -11.08 -5.21 21.88
CA SER A 11 -12.54 -5.39 21.98
C SER A 11 -13.11 -6.09 20.74
N ASP A 12 -14.30 -6.65 20.84
CA ASP A 12 -14.96 -7.31 19.70
C ASP A 12 -15.20 -6.36 18.52
N ALA A 13 -15.47 -5.09 18.82
CA ALA A 13 -15.61 -4.05 17.81
C ALA A 13 -14.29 -3.78 17.07
N GLU A 14 -13.17 -3.69 17.79
CA GLU A 14 -11.83 -3.49 17.19
C GLU A 14 -11.41 -4.70 16.36
N ILE A 15 -11.64 -5.92 16.85
CA ILE A 15 -11.38 -7.15 16.11
C ILE A 15 -12.19 -7.15 14.80
N SER A 16 -13.49 -6.84 14.87
CA SER A 16 -14.35 -6.75 13.68
C SER A 16 -13.84 -5.71 12.68
N ALA A 17 -13.41 -4.55 13.16
CA ALA A 17 -12.87 -3.48 12.32
C ALA A 17 -11.59 -3.91 11.58
N VAL A 18 -10.66 -4.59 12.25
CA VAL A 18 -9.44 -5.14 11.64
C VAL A 18 -9.78 -6.13 10.53
N TYR A 19 -10.64 -7.12 10.81
CA TYR A 19 -11.04 -8.10 9.80
C TYR A 19 -11.76 -7.46 8.61
N LYS A 20 -12.62 -6.46 8.88
CA LYS A 20 -13.29 -5.69 7.82
C LYS A 20 -12.30 -4.96 6.93
N ALA A 21 -11.29 -4.29 7.50
CA ALA A 21 -10.27 -3.59 6.73
C ALA A 21 -9.47 -4.54 5.84
N ILE A 22 -9.10 -5.71 6.36
CA ILE A 22 -8.38 -6.75 5.59
C ILE A 22 -9.27 -7.28 4.45
N ALA A 23 -10.52 -7.63 4.73
CA ALA A 23 -11.44 -8.24 3.77
C ALA A 23 -11.87 -7.28 2.65
N LEU A 24 -11.99 -5.98 2.95
CA LEU A 24 -12.45 -4.98 1.97
C LEU A 24 -11.32 -4.36 1.14
N ARG A 25 -10.05 -4.57 1.50
CA ARG A 25 -8.91 -4.04 0.73
C ARG A 25 -8.92 -4.61 -0.70
N ARG A 26 -8.70 -3.74 -1.70
CA ARG A 26 -8.61 -4.10 -3.12
C ARG A 26 -7.39 -3.46 -3.76
N ASP A 27 -6.88 -4.10 -4.81
CA ASP A 27 -5.94 -3.50 -5.75
C ASP A 27 -6.70 -2.54 -6.67
N ILE A 28 -6.72 -1.25 -6.31
CA ILE A 28 -7.49 -0.23 -7.04
C ILE A 28 -6.70 0.28 -8.24
N ARG A 29 -7.32 0.27 -9.42
CA ARG A 29 -6.70 0.71 -10.70
C ARG A 29 -7.30 2.00 -11.28
N HIS A 30 -8.44 2.45 -10.75
CA HIS A 30 -9.09 3.68 -11.16
C HIS A 30 -9.38 4.52 -9.92
N PHE A 31 -8.89 5.76 -9.93
CA PHE A 31 -9.04 6.71 -8.82
C PHE A 31 -9.89 7.89 -9.26
N GLN A 32 -10.67 8.44 -8.34
CA GLN A 32 -11.35 9.71 -8.57
C GLN A 32 -10.33 10.84 -8.71
N HIS A 33 -10.67 11.86 -9.50
CA HIS A 33 -9.88 13.07 -9.57
C HIS A 33 -9.86 13.79 -8.22
N GLY A 34 -8.76 14.48 -7.94
CA GLY A 34 -8.57 15.21 -6.68
C GLY A 34 -7.16 15.04 -6.14
N HIS A 35 -6.99 15.43 -4.89
CA HIS A 35 -5.75 15.24 -4.14
C HIS A 35 -6.06 14.56 -2.81
N VAL A 36 -5.09 13.81 -2.29
CA VAL A 36 -5.16 13.30 -0.91
C VAL A 36 -4.84 14.46 0.04
N PRO A 37 -5.70 14.77 1.02
CA PRO A 37 -5.40 15.78 2.04
C PRO A 37 -4.08 15.48 2.76
N GLU A 38 -3.31 16.52 3.10
CA GLU A 38 -1.97 16.35 3.65
C GLU A 38 -1.97 15.57 4.97
N GLU A 39 -2.94 15.86 5.85
CA GLU A 39 -3.13 15.14 7.11
C GLU A 39 -3.42 13.63 6.90
N GLN A 40 -4.16 13.28 5.84
CA GLN A 40 -4.47 11.89 5.55
C GLN A 40 -3.23 11.17 5.01
N LEU A 41 -2.44 11.84 4.16
CA LEU A 41 -1.16 11.31 3.71
C LEU A 41 -0.20 11.08 4.89
N ALA A 42 -0.12 12.02 5.83
CA ALA A 42 0.70 11.89 7.03
C ALA A 42 0.31 10.66 7.87
N ARG A 43 -1.01 10.43 8.08
CA ARG A 43 -1.51 9.23 8.78
C ARG A 43 -1.14 7.94 8.05
N LEU A 44 -1.20 7.91 6.72
CA LEU A 44 -0.83 6.73 5.92
C LEU A 44 0.66 6.42 6.02
N LEU A 45 1.52 7.44 5.94
CA LEU A 45 2.97 7.26 6.07
C LEU A 45 3.36 6.82 7.49
N ALA A 46 2.72 7.37 8.52
CA ALA A 46 2.91 6.94 9.89
C ALA A 46 2.51 5.47 10.09
N ALA A 47 1.38 5.04 9.52
CA ALA A 47 0.96 3.64 9.56
C ALA A 47 1.95 2.72 8.83
N ALA A 48 2.45 3.13 7.65
CA ALA A 48 3.45 2.36 6.91
C ALA A 48 4.76 2.21 7.69
N HIS A 49 5.15 3.23 8.46
CA HIS A 49 6.36 3.22 9.28
C HIS A 49 6.30 2.24 10.47
N GLN A 50 5.10 1.84 10.91
CA GLN A 50 4.92 0.85 11.98
C GLN A 50 5.13 -0.60 11.51
N ALA A 51 5.39 -0.83 10.23
CA ALA A 51 5.69 -2.16 9.71
C ALA A 51 6.95 -2.75 10.39
N PRO A 52 7.00 -4.07 10.62
CA PRO A 52 8.21 -4.70 11.14
C PRO A 52 9.36 -4.63 10.13
N SER A 53 10.59 -4.57 10.61
CA SER A 53 11.80 -4.69 9.79
C SER A 53 12.85 -5.55 10.48
N VAL A 54 13.66 -6.25 9.67
CA VAL A 54 14.81 -7.00 10.17
C VAL A 54 15.76 -6.03 10.87
N GLY A 55 16.17 -6.37 12.09
CA GLY A 55 17.12 -5.56 12.88
C GLY A 55 16.68 -4.11 13.12
N PHE A 56 15.37 -3.81 13.04
CA PHE A 56 14.85 -2.44 13.12
C PHE A 56 15.47 -1.47 12.10
N MET A 57 15.88 -1.98 10.93
CA MET A 57 16.59 -1.18 9.92
C MET A 57 15.72 -0.12 9.24
N GLN A 58 14.40 -0.29 9.23
CA GLN A 58 13.44 0.62 8.58
C GLN A 58 13.89 1.10 7.18
N PRO A 59 14.20 0.18 6.24
CA PRO A 59 14.91 0.53 5.00
C PRO A 59 14.04 1.27 3.98
N TRP A 60 12.74 1.41 4.23
CA TRP A 60 11.80 2.03 3.31
C TRP A 60 12.16 3.49 2.99
N ARG A 61 11.86 3.88 1.76
CA ARG A 61 11.86 5.25 1.28
C ARG A 61 10.52 5.52 0.63
N PHE A 62 9.85 6.59 1.05
CA PHE A 62 8.60 7.02 0.48
C PHE A 62 8.88 8.21 -0.45
N ILE A 63 8.63 8.04 -1.74
CA ILE A 63 8.83 9.09 -2.75
C ILE A 63 7.46 9.54 -3.23
N ARG A 64 7.10 10.80 -2.93
CA ARG A 64 5.84 11.41 -3.37
C ARG A 64 6.06 12.09 -4.73
N ILE A 65 5.42 11.55 -5.77
CA ILE A 65 5.47 12.12 -7.12
C ILE A 65 4.27 13.06 -7.32
N THR A 66 4.52 14.36 -7.26
CA THR A 66 3.47 15.39 -7.47
C THR A 66 3.48 15.95 -8.89
N ASP A 67 4.63 15.94 -9.57
CA ASP A 67 4.74 16.41 -10.96
C ASP A 67 4.00 15.48 -11.93
N ALA A 68 3.03 16.07 -12.64
CA ALA A 68 2.22 15.38 -13.64
C ALA A 68 3.03 14.97 -14.87
N ASN A 69 4.06 15.73 -15.27
CA ASN A 69 4.95 15.38 -16.38
C ASN A 69 5.74 14.12 -16.04
N LEU A 70 6.39 14.10 -14.87
CA LEU A 70 7.11 12.94 -14.38
C LEU A 70 6.21 11.71 -14.27
N ARG A 71 4.99 11.87 -13.74
CA ARG A 71 4.01 10.76 -13.66
C ARG A 71 3.66 10.19 -15.03
N ARG A 72 3.44 11.06 -16.04
CA ARG A 72 3.20 10.62 -17.43
C ARG A 72 4.40 9.88 -18.03
N ALA A 73 5.61 10.38 -17.78
CA ALA A 73 6.83 9.74 -18.27
C ALA A 73 7.02 8.33 -17.68
N ILE A 74 6.80 8.17 -16.38
CA ILE A 74 6.83 6.85 -15.70
C ILE A 74 5.80 5.91 -16.30
N HIS A 75 4.55 6.37 -16.47
CA HIS A 75 3.49 5.56 -17.08
C HIS A 75 3.87 5.07 -18.49
N ALA A 76 4.40 5.96 -19.34
CA ALA A 76 4.83 5.61 -20.69
C ALA A 76 5.96 4.56 -20.68
N GLN A 77 6.88 4.65 -19.71
CA GLN A 77 7.96 3.67 -19.58
C GLN A 77 7.45 2.30 -19.15
N ILE A 78 6.52 2.25 -18.20
CA ILE A 78 5.88 1.00 -17.76
C ILE A 78 5.15 0.34 -18.92
N GLU A 79 4.42 1.10 -19.74
CA GLU A 79 3.67 0.54 -20.87
C GLU A 79 4.60 -0.10 -21.93
N LYS A 80 5.74 0.54 -22.23
CA LYS A 80 6.76 -0.06 -23.09
C LYS A 80 7.29 -1.39 -22.54
N GLU A 81 7.43 -1.52 -21.23
CA GLU A 81 7.91 -2.75 -20.59
C GLU A 81 6.83 -3.84 -20.58
N ARG A 82 5.57 -3.47 -20.37
CA ARG A 82 4.43 -4.41 -20.46
C ARG A 82 4.36 -5.06 -21.85
N ILE A 83 4.50 -4.27 -22.91
CA ILE A 83 4.52 -4.79 -24.29
C ILE A 83 5.72 -5.70 -24.53
N ARG A 84 6.92 -5.32 -24.04
CA ARG A 84 8.13 -6.16 -24.14
C ARG A 84 7.96 -7.50 -23.43
N THR A 85 7.44 -7.46 -22.21
CA THR A 85 7.17 -8.67 -21.41
C THR A 85 6.14 -9.56 -22.10
N ALA A 86 5.05 -8.99 -22.63
CA ALA A 86 4.04 -9.76 -23.37
C ALA A 86 4.63 -10.46 -24.60
N ARG A 87 5.50 -9.79 -25.36
CA ARG A 87 6.21 -10.40 -26.50
C ARG A 87 7.17 -11.50 -26.07
N ALA A 88 7.90 -11.30 -24.97
CA ALA A 88 8.88 -12.27 -24.47
C ALA A 88 8.23 -13.54 -23.89
N LEU A 89 7.03 -13.44 -23.33
CA LEU A 89 6.29 -14.58 -22.79
C LEU A 89 5.60 -15.43 -23.87
N GLY A 90 5.56 -14.95 -25.13
CA GLY A 90 4.87 -15.60 -26.24
C GLY A 90 3.34 -15.55 -26.13
N GLU A 91 2.65 -15.86 -27.22
CA GLU A 91 1.22 -16.16 -27.18
C GLU A 91 1.06 -17.58 -26.58
N ARG A 92 0.27 -17.71 -25.53
CA ARG A 92 -0.22 -19.01 -25.08
C ARG A 92 -1.45 -19.39 -25.87
#